data_AF-A0A060XU27-F1
#
_entry.id   AF-A0A060XU27-F1
#
_cell.length_a   1.000
_cell.length_b   1.000
_cell.length_c   1.000
_cell.angle_alpha   90.00
_cell.angle_beta   90.00
_cell.angle_gamma   90.00
#
_symmetry.space_group_name_H-M   'P 1'
#
loop_
_entity.id
_entity.type
_entity.pdbx_description
1 polymer ?
#
loop_
_entity_poly.entity_id
_entity_poly.type
_entity_poly.pdbx_seq_one_letter_code
_entity_poly.pdbx_strand_id
1 'polypeptide(L)' 'MTPSYYGIPVKEELTYLGITITKDQKSRGLLHFNPLIKKTQKKLNQWLQRDLSSKGRVLITKAEGISRLTYGALSLYLDS' A
#
# COMPACT_ATOMS: atom_id res chain seq x y z
N MET A 1 -23.38 17.83 11.68
CA MET A 1 -22.95 17.43 13.04
C MET A 1 -22.17 16.14 12.91
N THR A 2 -20.87 16.15 13.14
CA THR A 2 -20.07 14.91 13.18
C THR A 2 -20.47 14.13 14.43
N PRO A 3 -20.87 12.84 14.31
CA PRO A 3 -21.18 12.05 15.48
C PRO A 3 -19.94 11.96 16.38
N SER A 4 -20.12 12.15 17.68
CA SER A 4 -19.04 12.05 18.67
C SER A 4 -19.50 11.23 19.86
N TYR A 5 -18.71 10.22 20.23
CA TYR A 5 -18.94 9.42 21.43
C TYR A 5 -17.88 9.80 22.47
N TYR A 6 -18.30 10.18 23.68
CA TYR A 6 -17.39 10.55 24.78
C TYR A 6 -16.33 11.61 24.39
N GLY A 7 -16.69 12.57 23.53
CA GLY A 7 -15.78 13.64 23.07
C GLY A 7 -14.82 13.22 21.95
N ILE A 8 -14.88 11.98 21.46
CA ILE A 8 -14.09 11.49 20.33
C ILE A 8 -14.90 11.67 19.03
N PRO A 9 -14.41 12.46 18.06
CA PRO A 9 -15.10 12.65 16.79
C PRO A 9 -15.02 11.36 15.96
N VAL A 10 -16.17 10.83 15.57
CA VAL A 10 -16.27 9.70 14.64
C VAL A 10 -15.95 10.23 13.25
N LYS A 11 -14.79 9.81 12.72
CA LYS A 11 -14.37 10.10 11.35
C LYS A 11 -14.69 8.90 10.48
N GLU A 12 -15.20 9.15 9.28
CA GLU A 12 -15.48 8.11 8.29
C GLU A 12 -14.19 7.56 7.65
N GLU A 13 -13.13 8.36 7.64
CA GLU A 13 -11.81 8.01 7.12
C GLU A 13 -10.71 8.37 8.14
N LEU A 14 -9.78 7.44 8.35
CA LEU A 14 -8.66 7.60 9.28
C LEU A 14 -7.36 7.12 8.63
N THR A 15 -6.34 7.98 8.57
CA THR A 15 -5.03 7.57 8.08
C THR A 15 -4.15 7.08 9.24
N TYR A 16 -3.74 5.81 9.20
CA TYR A 16 -2.86 5.19 10.18
C TYR A 16 -1.67 4.53 9.49
N LEU A 17 -0.44 4.86 9.90
CA LEU A 17 0.80 4.35 9.32
C LEU A 17 0.86 4.42 7.78
N GLY A 18 0.28 5.48 7.21
CA GLY A 18 0.22 5.72 5.76
C GLY A 18 -0.87 4.94 5.01
N ILE A 19 -1.75 4.22 5.72
CA ILE A 19 -2.92 3.53 5.16
C ILE A 19 -4.18 4.28 5.61
N THR A 20 -5.06 4.59 4.67
CA THR A 20 -6.37 5.17 4.95
C THR A 20 -7.33 4.01 5.22
N ILE A 21 -7.91 4.03 6.41
CA ILE A 21 -8.91 3.10 6.87
C ILE A 21 -10.25 3.76 6.57
N THR A 22 -10.96 3.21 5.60
CA THR A 22 -12.30 3.61 5.21
C THR A 22 -13.27 2.46 5.50
N LYS A 23 -14.53 2.78 5.73
CA LYS A 23 -15.58 1.76 5.97
C LYS A 23 -15.86 0.89 4.75
N ASP A 24 -15.67 1.42 3.55
CA ASP A 24 -15.88 0.68 2.31
C ASP A 24 -14.64 -0.12 1.92
N GLN A 25 -14.72 -1.42 2.10
CA GLN A 25 -13.62 -2.36 1.87
C GLN A 25 -13.21 -2.44 0.39
N LYS A 26 -14.16 -2.27 -0.56
CA LYS A 26 -13.85 -2.38 -1.99
C LYS A 26 -13.07 -1.17 -2.49
N SER A 27 -13.48 0.04 -2.11
CA SER A 27 -12.73 1.25 -2.46
C SER A 27 -11.36 1.30 -1.78
N ARG A 28 -11.24 0.83 -0.54
CA ARG A 28 -9.97 0.80 0.21
C ARG A 28 -8.86 0.06 -0.54
N GLY A 29 -9.17 -1.11 -1.10
CA GLY A 29 -8.18 -1.89 -1.84
C GLY A 29 -7.70 -1.21 -3.12
N LEU A 30 -8.62 -0.64 -3.89
CA LEU A 30 -8.30 0.08 -5.11
C LEU A 30 -7.56 1.39 -4.84
N LEU A 31 -7.92 2.11 -3.77
CA LEU A 31 -7.30 3.37 -3.37
C LEU A 31 -5.86 3.19 -2.89
N HIS A 32 -5.55 2.10 -2.18
CA HIS A 32 -4.20 1.88 -1.64
C HIS A 32 -3.30 1.02 -2.53
N PHE A 33 -3.83 -0.04 -3.16
CA PHE A 33 -3.00 -1.03 -3.84
C PHE A 33 -2.60 -0.59 -5.25
N ASN A 34 -3.50 0.04 -6.01
CA ASN A 34 -3.18 0.55 -7.35
C ASN A 34 -2.03 1.58 -7.38
N PRO A 35 -2.00 2.61 -6.51
CA PRO A 35 -0.88 3.53 -6.50
C PRO A 35 0.41 2.87 -6.02
N LEU A 36 0.33 1.86 -5.14
CA LEU A 36 1.49 1.09 -4.68
C LEU A 36 2.10 0.26 -5.82
N ILE A 37 1.28 -0.41 -6.63
CA ILE A 37 1.71 -1.13 -7.84
C ILE A 37 2.36 -0.17 -8.82
N LYS A 38 1.70 0.97 -9.14
CA LYS A 38 2.25 1.96 -10.08
C LYS A 38 3.60 2.51 -9.62
N LYS A 39 3.75 2.82 -8.33
CA LYS A 39 5.03 3.27 -7.75
C LYS A 39 6.10 2.18 -7.84
N THR A 40 5.74 0.94 -7.56
CA THR A 40 6.65 -0.21 -7.65
C THR A 40 7.10 -0.44 -9.08
N GLN A 41 6.18 -0.46 -10.03
CA GLN A 41 6.47 -0.58 -11.46
C GLN A 41 7.41 0.54 -11.93
N LYS A 42 7.16 1.80 -11.55
CA LYS A 42 8.05 2.92 -11.89
C LYS A 42 9.46 2.70 -11.37
N LYS A 43 9.61 2.25 -10.12
CA LYS A 43 10.94 1.93 -9.54
C LYS A 43 11.62 0.78 -10.28
N LEU A 44 10.90 -0.32 -10.54
CA LEU A 44 11.47 -1.45 -11.27
C LEU A 44 11.89 -1.05 -12.69
N ASN A 45 11.12 -0.21 -13.38
CA ASN A 45 11.51 0.32 -14.69
C ASN A 45 12.76 1.21 -14.63
N GLN A 46 12.92 2.02 -13.56
CA GLN A 46 14.16 2.79 -13.35
C GLN A 46 15.38 1.88 -13.14
N TRP A 47 15.19 0.77 -12.42
CA TRP A 47 16.26 -0.22 -12.24
C TRP A 47 16.50 -1.06 -13.49
N LEU A 48 15.49 -1.32 -14.31
CA LEU A 48 15.61 -2.05 -15.57
C LEU A 48 16.57 -1.36 -16.55
N GLN A 49 16.62 -0.02 -16.54
CA GLN A 49 17.55 0.76 -17.36
C GLN A 49 19.01 0.67 -16.88
N ARG A 50 19.26 0.16 -15.67
CA ARG A 50 20.61 -0.03 -15.14
C ARG A 50 21.10 -1.42 -15.50
N ASP A 51 22.40 -1.51 -15.81
CA ASP A 51 23.03 -2.78 -16.12
C ASP A 51 23.27 -3.60 -14.84
N LEU A 52 22.23 -4.31 -14.42
CA LEU A 52 22.22 -5.16 -13.23
C LEU A 52 22.36 -6.62 -13.63
N SER A 53 23.19 -7.34 -12.88
CA SER A 53 23.23 -8.81 -12.94
C SER A 53 21.86 -9.40 -12.61
N SER A 54 21.60 -10.62 -13.11
CA SER A 54 20.37 -11.36 -12.82
C SER A 54 20.09 -11.47 -11.32
N LYS A 55 21.13 -11.73 -10.51
CA LYS A 55 21.05 -11.77 -9.05
C LYS A 55 20.64 -10.41 -8.46
N GLY A 56 21.22 -9.31 -8.96
CA GLY A 56 20.87 -7.95 -8.54
C GLY A 56 19.40 -7.62 -8.82
N ARG A 57 18.88 -8.01 -9.99
CA ARG A 57 17.47 -7.84 -10.35
C ARG A 57 16.54 -8.61 -9.41
N VAL A 58 16.87 -9.85 -9.06
CA VAL A 58 16.10 -10.65 -8.10
C VAL A 58 16.08 -9.97 -6.72
N LEU A 59 17.23 -9.49 -6.25
CA LEU A 59 17.36 -8.88 -4.93
C LEU A 59 16.55 -7.58 -4.82
N ILE A 60 16.63 -6.72 -5.85
CA ILE A 60 15.83 -5.48 -5.93
C ILE A 60 14.33 -5.80 -6.01
N THR A 61 13.93 -6.78 -6.82
CA THR A 61 12.52 -7.15 -6.97
C THR A 61 11.93 -7.65 -5.64
N LYS A 62 12.68 -8.44 -4.88
CA LYS A 62 12.29 -8.90 -3.55
C LYS A 62 12.18 -7.74 -2.56
N ALA A 63 13.24 -6.95 -2.42
CA ALA A 63 13.34 -5.91 -1.39
C ALA A 63 12.44 -4.69 -1.66
N GLU A 64 12.40 -4.20 -2.90
CA GLU A 64 11.67 -2.97 -3.24
C GLU A 64 10.25 -3.22 -3.74
N GLY A 65 10.03 -4.38 -4.38
CA GLY A 65 8.74 -4.77 -4.92
C GLY A 65 7.93 -5.58 -3.93
N ILE A 66 8.30 -6.85 -3.72
CA ILE A 66 7.52 -7.80 -2.92
C ILE A 66 7.35 -7.28 -1.49
N SER A 67 8.43 -6.90 -0.79
CA SER A 67 8.32 -6.44 0.61
C SER A 67 7.36 -5.26 0.78
N ARG A 68 7.33 -4.30 -0.15
CA ARG A 68 6.40 -3.16 -0.07
C ARG A 68 4.97 -3.55 -0.40
N LEU A 69 4.77 -4.39 -1.41
CA LEU A 69 3.44 -4.90 -1.77
C LEU A 69 2.84 -5.73 -0.63
N THR A 70 3.65 -6.55 0.04
CA THR A 70 3.21 -7.36 1.18
C THR A 70 2.70 -6.49 2.33
N TYR A 71 3.38 -5.38 2.65
CA TYR A 71 2.90 -4.44 3.67
C TYR A 71 1.49 -3.89 3.34
N GLY A 72 1.29 -3.47 2.09
CA GLY A 72 -0.02 -2.99 1.63
C GLY A 72 -1.10 -4.07 1.62
N ALA A 73 -0.75 -5.29 1.20
CA ALA A 73 -1.66 -6.42 1.15
C ALA A 73 -2.11 -6.87 2.54
N LEU A 74 -1.16 -7.04 3.48
CA LEU A 74 -1.46 -7.42 4.87
C LEU A 74 -2.33 -6.39 5.57
N SER A 75 -2.11 -5.10 5.31
CA SER A 75 -2.89 -4.02 5.90
C SER A 75 -4.33 -3.93 5.40
N LEU A 76 -4.60 -4.54 4.23
CA LEU A 76 -5.91 -4.57 3.58
C LEU A 76 -6.65 -5.89 3.84
N TYR A 77 -5.92 -6.96 4.15
CA TYR A 77 -6.49 -8.25 4.49
C TYR A 77 -7.37 -8.12 5.73
N LEU A 78 -8.65 -8.44 5.56
CA LEU A 78 -9.62 -8.59 6.63
C LEU A 78 -10.07 -10.05 6.59
N ASP A 79 -9.90 -10.74 7.71
CA ASP A 79 -10.44 -12.08 7.89
C ASP A 79 -11.97 -11.97 7.79
N SER A 80 -12.54 -12.77 6.90
CA SER A 80 -13.95 -12.73 6.51
C SER A 80 -14.81 -13.59 7.41
#